data_AF-A0A9D6R0U7-F1
#
_entry.id   AF-A0A9D6R0U7-F1
#
_cell.length_a   1.000
_cell.length_b   1.000
_cell.length_c   1.000
_cell.angle_alpha   90.00
_cell.angle_beta   90.00
_cell.angle_gamma   90.00
#
_symmetry.space_group_name_H-M   'P 1'
#
loop_
_entity.id
_entity.type
_entity.pdbx_description
1 polymer ?
#
loop_
_entity_poly.entity_id
_entity_poly.type
_entity_poly.pdbx_seq_one_letter_code
_entity_poly.pdbx_strand_id
1 'polypeptide(L)'
;TGRFGSDVVHVSLLLTLVGAILGSIFGFKDFGAFYEGEVTTIPVVDFQFGADRSWHGIPLPKIERQKRASDIQLRLDKFWIDYYETGQIKQYNSILTLSDSGREVIKGKQIWVNAPLHYHGLTFYQSSYGIAYDRVKQAEFVLKDSKTHKTAVQPFQAAWNIPYDIPGTDYRIKVVSFVSDFGYDPTTKTIFPKSAEHNNPAINVEIYKNGKPVARPWLFYNYADLFAQIPDSDYELVFRGYKGIVYTGLSINRDPGTAIVWIGAALMIIGCCMAFFIFHKRIWMYVRKNRNETEVHLGGMINKNKFTFERELLEIVESIGGIKK
;
A
#
# COMPACT_ATOMS: atom_id res chain seq x y z
N THR A 1 29.83 36.77 1.69
CA THR A 1 28.49 36.27 1.35
C THR A 1 28.48 34.86 0.72
N GLY A 2 29.62 34.23 0.40
CA GLY A 2 29.66 32.84 -0.15
C GLY A 2 29.41 31.73 0.82
N ARG A 3 29.36 32.10 2.09
CA ARG A 3 28.83 31.27 3.15
C ARG A 3 27.33 31.07 2.97
N PHE A 4 26.60 32.05 2.43
CA PHE A 4 25.14 32.02 2.38
C PHE A 4 24.58 30.85 1.55
N GLY A 5 25.15 30.53 0.38
CA GLY A 5 24.73 29.36 -0.39
C GLY A 5 25.00 28.04 0.35
N SER A 6 26.17 27.93 1.00
CA SER A 6 26.52 26.78 1.85
C SER A 6 25.61 26.67 3.07
N ASP A 7 25.27 27.80 3.70
CA ASP A 7 24.40 27.87 4.86
C ASP A 7 22.98 27.40 4.50
N VAL A 8 22.47 27.79 3.33
CA VAL A 8 21.17 27.31 2.79
C VAL A 8 21.21 25.80 2.55
N VAL A 9 22.29 25.27 1.98
CA VAL A 9 22.49 23.82 1.81
C VAL A 9 22.47 23.09 3.17
N HIS A 10 23.16 23.59 4.19
CA HIS A 10 23.15 22.97 5.52
C HIS A 10 21.78 23.01 6.19
N VAL A 11 21.07 24.13 6.11
CA VAL A 11 19.69 24.24 6.62
C VAL A 11 18.76 23.27 5.89
N SER A 12 18.90 23.14 4.58
CA SER A 12 18.10 22.22 3.77
C SER A 12 18.31 20.75 4.15
N LEU A 13 19.55 20.37 4.48
CA LEU A 13 19.89 19.04 4.97
C LEU A 13 19.25 18.76 6.33
N LEU A 14 19.35 19.70 7.27
CA LEU A 14 18.73 19.59 8.59
C LEU A 14 17.20 19.47 8.46
N LEU A 15 16.58 20.28 7.60
CA LEU A 15 15.14 20.24 7.38
C LEU A 15 14.71 18.86 6.83
N THR A 16 15.44 18.34 5.85
CA THR A 16 15.20 17.01 5.28
C THR A 16 15.32 15.92 6.34
N LEU A 17 16.34 15.99 7.19
CA LEU A 17 16.55 15.04 8.29
C LEU A 17 15.42 15.11 9.33
N VAL A 18 15.00 16.32 9.73
CA VAL A 18 13.87 16.52 10.63
C VAL A 18 12.59 15.95 10.02
N GLY A 19 12.32 16.23 8.74
CA GLY A 19 11.17 15.65 8.04
C GLY A 19 11.19 14.13 8.03
N ALA A 20 12.33 13.51 7.73
CA ALA A 20 12.49 12.06 7.76
C ALA A 20 12.29 11.46 9.17
N ILE A 21 12.81 12.13 10.21
CA ILE A 21 12.61 11.72 11.61
C ILE A 21 11.13 11.80 11.99
N LEU A 22 10.44 12.90 11.63
CA LEU A 22 9.02 13.06 11.90
C LEU A 22 8.17 12.03 11.15
N GLY A 23 8.47 11.77 9.88
CA GLY A 23 7.83 10.71 9.10
C GLY A 23 8.05 9.32 9.68
N SER A 24 9.24 9.06 10.22
CA SER A 24 9.56 7.78 10.88
C SER A 24 8.84 7.60 12.22
N ILE A 25 8.77 8.65 13.05
CA ILE A 25 8.18 8.57 14.40
C ILE A 25 6.64 8.62 14.35
N PHE A 26 6.08 9.47 13.50
CA PHE A 26 4.65 9.79 13.45
C PHE A 26 3.95 9.27 12.20
N GLY A 27 4.70 8.72 11.25
CA GLY A 27 4.12 8.07 10.09
C GLY A 27 3.54 6.70 10.45
N PHE A 28 2.64 6.22 9.61
CA PHE A 28 2.25 4.81 9.63
C PHE A 28 1.97 4.32 8.23
N LYS A 29 2.15 3.01 8.06
CA LYS A 29 1.76 2.27 6.87
C LYS A 29 1.07 0.99 7.31
N ASP A 30 -0.08 0.71 6.73
CA ASP A 30 -0.81 -0.54 6.90
C ASP A 30 -1.32 -1.04 5.55
N PHE A 31 -1.64 -2.32 5.47
CA PHE A 31 -2.18 -2.93 4.27
C PHE A 31 -3.37 -3.82 4.65
N GLY A 32 -4.44 -3.75 3.85
CA GLY A 32 -5.64 -4.55 4.06
C GLY A 32 -6.28 -5.00 2.75
N ALA A 33 -6.90 -6.18 2.80
CA ALA A 33 -7.82 -6.65 1.78
C ALA A 33 -9.23 -6.12 2.08
N PHE A 34 -9.86 -5.50 1.09
CA PHE A 34 -11.21 -4.95 1.18
C PHE A 34 -12.13 -5.67 0.22
N TYR A 35 -13.27 -6.12 0.73
CA TYR A 35 -14.27 -6.89 -0.01
C TYR A 35 -15.49 -6.02 -0.32
N GLU A 36 -16.10 -6.23 -1.48
CA GLU A 36 -17.26 -5.43 -1.91
C GLU A 36 -18.41 -5.56 -0.91
N GLY A 37 -18.97 -4.43 -0.49
CA GLY A 37 -20.06 -4.34 0.48
C GLY A 37 -19.63 -4.43 1.94
N GLU A 38 -18.41 -4.87 2.25
CA GLU A 38 -17.91 -4.93 3.62
C GLU A 38 -17.44 -3.54 4.09
N VAL A 39 -17.71 -3.23 5.36
CA VAL A 39 -17.23 -2.02 6.04
C VAL A 39 -16.07 -2.41 6.94
N THR A 40 -14.92 -1.78 6.71
CA THR A 40 -13.70 -2.06 7.46
C THR A 40 -13.30 -0.82 8.27
N THR A 41 -13.12 -1.00 9.58
CA THR A 41 -12.57 0.06 10.44
C THR A 41 -11.09 0.23 10.15
N ILE A 42 -10.68 1.47 9.89
CA ILE A 42 -9.30 1.80 9.61
C ILE A 42 -8.55 1.97 10.94
N PRO A 43 -7.52 1.15 11.21
CA PRO A 43 -6.70 1.37 12.38
C PRO A 43 -5.86 2.64 12.17
N VAL A 44 -5.80 3.49 13.18
CA VAL A 44 -4.86 4.63 13.18
C VAL A 44 -3.89 4.44 14.34
N VAL A 45 -2.61 4.64 14.06
CA VAL A 45 -1.55 4.57 15.05
C VAL A 45 -1.03 5.99 15.26
N ASP A 46 -1.08 6.47 16.50
CA ASP A 46 -0.59 7.82 16.84
C ASP A 46 0.95 7.88 16.89
N PHE A 47 1.62 6.75 17.13
CA PHE A 47 3.09 6.65 17.26
C PHE A 47 3.66 5.35 16.70
N GLN A 48 4.64 5.45 15.80
CA GLN A 48 5.33 4.31 15.21
C GLN A 48 6.80 4.29 15.64
N PHE A 49 7.11 3.82 16.85
CA PHE A 49 8.50 3.58 17.25
C PHE A 49 8.98 2.19 16.80
N GLY A 50 9.65 2.13 15.64
CA GLY A 50 10.47 1.00 15.23
C GLY A 50 10.28 0.60 13.77
N ALA A 51 11.39 0.47 13.06
CA ALA A 51 11.48 0.04 11.67
C ALA A 51 10.75 -1.29 11.42
N ASP A 52 10.07 -1.36 10.27
CA ASP A 52 9.57 -2.62 9.71
C ASP A 52 10.78 -3.54 9.46
N ARG A 53 11.06 -4.45 10.41
CA ARG A 53 12.18 -5.37 10.30
C ARG A 53 11.73 -6.62 9.56
N SER A 54 11.76 -6.58 8.23
CA SER A 54 11.79 -7.78 7.41
C SER A 54 13.24 -8.13 7.08
N TRP A 55 13.75 -9.25 7.58
CA TRP A 55 15.02 -9.83 7.11
C TRP A 55 14.69 -10.92 6.08
N HIS A 56 15.13 -10.74 4.83
CA HIS A 56 14.98 -11.73 3.74
C HIS A 56 13.57 -12.34 3.60
N GLY A 57 12.52 -11.51 3.69
CA GLY A 57 11.14 -11.97 3.49
C GLY A 57 10.57 -12.81 4.63
N ILE A 58 11.29 -13.00 5.75
CA ILE A 58 10.77 -13.66 6.95
C ILE A 58 10.14 -12.57 7.85
N PRO A 59 8.81 -12.65 8.12
CA PRO A 59 8.18 -11.75 9.07
C PRO A 59 8.75 -12.03 10.47
N LEU A 60 9.44 -11.06 11.07
CA LEU A 60 9.78 -11.15 12.49
C LEU A 60 8.50 -10.99 13.33
N PRO A 61 8.46 -11.54 14.56
CA PRO A 61 7.31 -11.39 15.45
C PRO A 61 6.94 -9.91 15.56
N LYS A 62 5.74 -9.55 15.08
CA LYS A 62 5.22 -8.21 15.24
C LYS A 62 5.06 -7.98 16.73
N ILE A 63 5.80 -7.03 17.30
CA ILE A 63 5.39 -6.43 18.58
C ILE A 63 3.98 -5.90 18.30
N GLU A 64 2.96 -6.53 18.88
CA GLU A 64 1.56 -6.08 18.77
C GLU A 64 1.47 -4.69 19.40
N ARG A 65 1.66 -3.67 18.57
CA ARG A 65 1.49 -2.28 18.97
C ARG A 65 -0.01 -2.02 19.07
N GLN A 66 -0.40 -1.28 20.11
CA GLN A 66 -1.78 -0.95 20.39
C GLN A 66 -2.30 0.00 19.29
N LYS A 67 -2.83 -0.58 18.21
CA LYS A 67 -3.61 0.13 17.19
C LYS A 67 -4.87 0.62 17.88
N ARG A 68 -5.12 1.94 17.90
CA ARG A 68 -6.42 2.44 18.34
C ARG A 68 -7.40 2.26 17.18
N ALA A 69 -8.57 1.72 17.47
CA ALA A 69 -9.68 1.79 16.52
C ALA A 69 -9.99 3.28 16.32
N SER A 70 -9.86 3.76 15.10
CA SER A 70 -10.34 5.09 14.75
C SER A 70 -11.83 5.01 14.42
N ASP A 71 -12.49 6.16 14.40
CA ASP A 71 -13.88 6.26 13.94
C ASP A 71 -13.99 6.21 12.40
N ILE A 72 -12.86 6.10 11.71
CA ILE A 72 -12.80 6.05 10.25
C ILE A 72 -13.15 4.64 9.79
N GLN A 73 -14.18 4.55 8.97
CA GLN A 73 -14.62 3.33 8.32
C GLN A 73 -14.53 3.49 6.81
N LEU A 74 -14.06 2.46 6.14
CA LEU A 74 -13.98 2.40 4.69
C LEU A 74 -14.84 1.25 4.17
N ARG A 75 -15.75 1.56 3.25
CA ARG A 75 -16.52 0.57 2.50
C ARG A 75 -16.02 0.52 1.07
N LEU A 76 -15.75 -0.69 0.57
CA LEU A 76 -15.58 -0.91 -0.86
C LEU A 76 -16.96 -1.07 -1.50
N ASP A 77 -17.39 -0.09 -2.28
CA ASP A 77 -18.67 -0.17 -2.98
C ASP A 77 -18.55 -1.05 -4.23
N LYS A 78 -17.41 -0.98 -4.94
CA LYS A 78 -17.17 -1.76 -6.16
C LYS A 78 -15.68 -1.85 -6.50
N PHE A 79 -15.25 -2.97 -7.05
CA PHE A 79 -13.94 -3.18 -7.66
C PHE A 79 -14.08 -3.78 -9.06
N TRP A 80 -13.31 -3.26 -10.02
CA TRP A 80 -13.25 -3.85 -11.36
C TRP A 80 -11.90 -3.56 -12.03
N ILE A 81 -11.61 -4.37 -13.05
CA ILE A 81 -10.40 -4.28 -13.85
C ILE A 81 -10.81 -3.92 -15.28
N ASP A 82 -10.28 -2.81 -15.79
CA ASP A 82 -10.39 -2.48 -17.20
C ASP A 82 -9.29 -3.20 -17.96
N TYR A 83 -9.62 -3.76 -19.12
CA TYR A 83 -8.69 -4.42 -20.02
C TYR A 83 -8.62 -3.64 -21.34
N TYR A 84 -7.46 -3.65 -21.98
CA TYR A 84 -7.34 -3.30 -23.39
C TYR A 84 -8.01 -4.37 -24.26
N GLU A 85 -8.32 -4.05 -25.51
CA GLU A 85 -8.85 -5.02 -26.49
C GLU A 85 -7.92 -6.23 -26.67
N THR A 86 -6.62 -6.04 -26.44
CA THR A 86 -5.58 -7.07 -26.47
C THR A 86 -5.62 -8.03 -25.27
N GLY A 87 -6.49 -7.79 -24.28
CA GLY A 87 -6.60 -8.58 -23.05
C GLY A 87 -5.60 -8.18 -21.96
N GLN A 88 -4.70 -7.22 -22.22
CA GLN A 88 -3.79 -6.69 -21.19
C GLN A 88 -4.55 -5.82 -20.19
N ILE A 89 -4.14 -5.86 -18.92
CA ILE A 89 -4.74 -5.04 -17.87
C ILE A 89 -4.42 -3.57 -18.13
N LYS A 90 -5.48 -2.76 -18.22
CA LYS A 90 -5.41 -1.30 -18.40
C LYS A 90 -5.41 -0.59 -17.05
N GLN A 91 -6.36 -0.93 -16.17
CA GLN A 91 -6.55 -0.19 -14.93
C GLN A 91 -7.25 -1.04 -13.88
N TYR A 92 -6.82 -0.90 -12.63
CA TYR A 92 -7.56 -1.38 -11.45
C TYR A 92 -8.33 -0.21 -10.86
N ASN A 93 -9.64 -0.38 -10.69
CA ASN A 93 -10.54 0.66 -10.21
C ASN A 93 -11.27 0.18 -8.95
N SER A 94 -11.37 1.06 -7.97
CA SER A 94 -12.17 0.83 -6.76
C SER A 94 -13.06 2.05 -6.51
N ILE A 95 -14.33 1.86 -6.19
CA ILE A 95 -15.23 2.90 -5.67
C ILE A 95 -15.30 2.73 -4.15
N LEU A 96 -14.95 3.79 -3.43
CA LEU A 96 -14.85 3.80 -1.98
C LEU A 96 -15.82 4.82 -1.36
N THR A 97 -16.45 4.41 -0.27
CA THR A 97 -17.18 5.29 0.64
C THR A 97 -16.44 5.32 1.97
N LEU A 98 -16.08 6.52 2.44
CA LEU A 98 -15.41 6.74 3.72
C LEU A 98 -16.39 7.41 4.67
N SER A 99 -16.53 6.82 5.85
CA SER A 99 -17.30 7.39 6.97
C SER A 99 -16.37 7.74 8.11
N ASP A 100 -16.65 8.84 8.80
CA ASP A 100 -15.90 9.31 9.96
C ASP A 100 -16.90 9.73 11.05
N SER A 101 -16.69 9.23 12.28
CA SER A 101 -17.63 9.35 13.41
C SER A 101 -19.09 9.07 13.02
N GLY A 102 -19.30 8.04 12.19
CA GLY A 102 -20.63 7.58 11.75
C GLY A 102 -21.26 8.37 10.60
N ARG A 103 -20.60 9.41 10.06
CA ARG A 103 -21.08 10.18 8.92
C ARG A 103 -20.32 9.83 7.64
N GLU A 104 -21.02 9.57 6.54
CA GLU A 104 -20.39 9.46 5.20
C GLU A 104 -19.79 10.82 4.82
N VAL A 105 -18.47 10.93 4.87
CA VAL A 105 -17.70 12.15 4.54
C VAL A 105 -17.22 12.13 3.09
N ILE A 106 -17.02 10.94 2.53
CA ILE A 106 -16.73 10.73 1.11
C ILE A 106 -17.63 9.61 0.62
N LYS A 107 -18.39 9.86 -0.44
CA LYS A 107 -19.35 8.89 -0.99
C LYS A 107 -19.00 8.54 -2.43
N GLY A 108 -18.82 7.25 -2.69
CA GLY A 108 -18.65 6.72 -4.04
C GLY A 108 -17.45 7.30 -4.80
N LYS A 109 -16.33 7.57 -4.12
CA LYS A 109 -15.13 8.11 -4.77
C LYS A 109 -14.38 6.98 -5.48
N GLN A 110 -14.21 7.11 -6.80
CA GLN A 110 -13.34 6.22 -7.55
C GLN A 110 -11.86 6.54 -7.28
N ILE A 111 -11.07 5.50 -7.03
CA ILE A 111 -9.61 5.51 -6.99
C ILE A 111 -9.06 4.50 -7.99
N TRP A 112 -7.82 4.72 -8.41
CA TRP A 112 -7.08 3.80 -9.27
C TRP A 112 -5.57 3.94 -9.03
N VAL A 113 -4.76 3.12 -9.69
CA VAL A 113 -3.30 3.18 -9.58
C VAL A 113 -2.80 4.59 -9.91
N ASN A 114 -2.00 5.19 -9.03
CA ASN A 114 -1.52 6.58 -9.08
C ASN A 114 -2.56 7.69 -8.85
N ALA A 115 -3.81 7.36 -8.54
CA ALA A 115 -4.84 8.31 -8.13
C ALA A 115 -5.44 7.89 -6.78
N PRO A 116 -4.69 8.11 -5.67
CA PRO A 116 -5.13 7.69 -4.35
C PRO A 116 -6.24 8.57 -3.79
N LEU A 117 -6.91 8.07 -2.75
CA LEU A 117 -7.82 8.85 -1.92
C LEU A 117 -7.05 9.48 -0.75
N HIS A 118 -7.27 10.77 -0.51
CA HIS A 118 -6.69 11.48 0.64
C HIS A 118 -7.79 11.91 1.62
N TYR A 119 -7.58 11.68 2.91
CA TYR A 119 -8.50 12.12 3.96
C TYR A 119 -7.76 12.28 5.30
N HIS A 120 -7.81 13.46 5.93
CA HIS A 120 -7.20 13.73 7.25
C HIS A 120 -5.74 13.27 7.41
N GLY A 121 -4.92 13.50 6.36
CA GLY A 121 -3.51 13.07 6.33
C GLY A 121 -3.30 11.58 6.04
N LEU A 122 -4.36 10.79 5.94
CA LEU A 122 -4.33 9.43 5.41
C LEU A 122 -4.35 9.47 3.89
N THR A 123 -3.64 8.53 3.29
CA THR A 123 -3.67 8.27 1.86
C THR A 123 -3.91 6.78 1.61
N PHE A 124 -4.95 6.48 0.85
CA PHE A 124 -5.34 5.13 0.46
C PHE A 124 -4.88 4.87 -0.97
N TYR A 125 -3.89 4.00 -1.12
CA TYR A 125 -3.33 3.60 -2.40
C TYR A 125 -3.87 2.24 -2.82
N GLN A 126 -4.27 2.15 -4.09
CA GLN A 126 -4.48 0.87 -4.76
C GLN A 126 -3.13 0.16 -4.89
N SER A 127 -2.96 -0.99 -4.23
CA SER A 127 -1.65 -1.67 -4.13
C SER A 127 -1.65 -3.11 -4.61
N SER A 128 -2.76 -3.83 -4.49
CA SER A 128 -2.90 -5.19 -5.03
C SER A 128 -4.37 -5.57 -5.24
N TYR A 129 -4.64 -6.80 -5.65
CA TYR A 129 -5.95 -7.42 -5.71
C TYR A 129 -5.76 -8.93 -5.58
N GLY A 130 -6.83 -9.66 -5.28
CA GLY A 130 -6.77 -11.11 -5.21
C GLY A 130 -8.12 -11.74 -4.94
N ILE A 131 -8.09 -13.04 -4.64
CA ILE A 131 -9.25 -13.82 -4.23
C ILE A 131 -9.09 -14.18 -2.75
N ALA A 132 -10.19 -14.14 -1.99
CA ALA A 132 -10.18 -14.51 -0.58
C ALA A 132 -9.71 -15.95 -0.39
N TYR A 133 -8.76 -16.14 0.54
CA TYR A 133 -8.18 -17.46 0.84
C TYR A 133 -8.97 -18.24 1.90
N ASP A 134 -9.80 -17.54 2.69
CA ASP A 134 -10.51 -18.05 3.87
C ASP A 134 -12.02 -18.24 3.66
N ARG A 135 -12.56 -17.75 2.55
CA ARG A 135 -13.99 -17.75 2.23
C ARG A 135 -14.23 -17.79 0.72
N VAL A 136 -15.43 -18.21 0.34
CA VAL A 136 -15.89 -18.24 -1.06
C VAL A 136 -17.21 -17.51 -1.20
N LYS A 137 -17.58 -17.11 -2.41
CA LYS A 137 -18.94 -16.60 -2.67
C LYS A 137 -19.93 -17.78 -2.67
N GLN A 138 -19.59 -18.81 -3.43
CA GLN A 138 -20.38 -20.02 -3.63
C GLN A 138 -19.44 -21.21 -3.84
N ALA A 139 -19.86 -22.38 -3.38
CA ALA A 139 -19.22 -23.66 -3.65
C ALA A 139 -20.18 -24.58 -4.41
N GLU A 140 -19.64 -25.31 -5.37
CA GLU A 140 -20.35 -26.26 -6.21
C GLU A 140 -20.13 -27.68 -5.69
N PHE A 141 -21.23 -28.40 -5.53
CA PHE A 141 -21.27 -29.74 -5.00
C PHE A 141 -22.01 -30.69 -5.94
N VAL A 142 -21.67 -31.97 -5.84
CA VAL A 142 -22.37 -33.06 -6.51
C VAL A 142 -22.63 -34.15 -5.48
N LEU A 143 -23.86 -34.68 -5.47
CA LEU A 143 -24.15 -35.94 -4.78
C LEU A 143 -23.90 -37.11 -5.73
N LYS A 144 -23.08 -38.05 -5.28
CA LYS A 144 -22.87 -39.34 -5.93
C LYS A 144 -23.53 -40.45 -5.12
N ASP A 145 -23.96 -41.50 -5.79
CA ASP A 145 -24.39 -42.73 -5.14
C ASP A 145 -23.16 -43.49 -4.60
N SER A 146 -23.17 -43.89 -3.33
CA SER A 146 -22.02 -44.51 -2.65
C SER A 146 -21.62 -45.87 -3.21
N LYS A 147 -22.49 -46.57 -3.94
CA LYS A 147 -22.22 -47.92 -4.48
C LYS A 147 -21.72 -47.85 -5.92
N THR A 148 -22.25 -46.92 -6.70
CA THR A 148 -21.95 -46.80 -8.14
C THR A 148 -20.99 -45.65 -8.46
N HIS A 149 -20.77 -44.73 -7.51
CA HIS A 149 -20.07 -43.45 -7.65
C HIS A 149 -20.58 -42.59 -8.82
N LYS A 150 -21.77 -42.89 -9.35
CA LYS A 150 -22.44 -42.11 -10.38
C LYS A 150 -23.14 -40.93 -9.74
N THR A 151 -23.21 -39.83 -10.48
CA THR A 151 -23.98 -38.65 -10.10
C THR A 151 -25.43 -39.03 -9.85
N ALA A 152 -25.88 -38.87 -8.60
CA ALA A 152 -27.25 -39.16 -8.18
C ALA A 152 -28.15 -37.92 -8.27
N VAL A 153 -27.58 -36.73 -8.06
CA VAL A 153 -28.29 -35.44 -8.16
C VAL A 153 -27.46 -34.49 -9.03
N GLN A 154 -28.12 -33.63 -9.80
CA GLN A 154 -27.44 -32.61 -10.60
C GLN A 154 -26.54 -31.71 -9.72
N PRO A 155 -25.42 -31.20 -10.26
CA PRO A 155 -24.58 -30.26 -9.54
C PRO A 155 -25.39 -29.07 -9.02
N PHE A 156 -25.10 -28.66 -7.79
CA PHE A 156 -25.78 -27.53 -7.15
C PHE A 156 -24.76 -26.61 -6.49
N GLN A 157 -25.14 -25.35 -6.31
CA GLN A 157 -24.28 -24.32 -5.71
C GLN A 157 -24.84 -23.88 -4.37
N ALA A 158 -24.03 -23.96 -3.32
CA ALA A 158 -24.37 -23.43 -2.00
C ALA A 158 -23.54 -22.19 -1.70
N ALA A 159 -24.19 -21.14 -1.22
CA ALA A 159 -23.54 -19.90 -0.83
C ALA A 159 -22.85 -20.03 0.53
N TRP A 160 -21.82 -19.22 0.76
CA TRP A 160 -21.07 -19.21 2.00
C TRP A 160 -21.94 -18.87 3.21
N ASN A 161 -21.86 -19.69 4.27
CA ASN A 161 -22.55 -19.52 5.54
C ASN A 161 -24.10 -19.43 5.43
N ILE A 162 -24.68 -19.77 4.28
CA ILE A 162 -26.13 -19.82 4.05
C ILE A 162 -26.52 -21.30 3.94
N PRO A 163 -27.47 -21.79 4.76
CA PRO A 163 -27.96 -23.16 4.61
C PRO A 163 -28.67 -23.36 3.26
N TYR A 164 -28.43 -24.51 2.64
CA TYR A 164 -28.97 -24.88 1.33
C TYR A 164 -29.62 -26.27 1.40
N ASP A 165 -30.90 -26.35 1.05
CA ASP A 165 -31.64 -27.62 0.95
C ASP A 165 -31.25 -28.34 -0.34
N ILE A 166 -30.80 -29.59 -0.24
CA ILE A 166 -30.37 -30.35 -1.41
C ILE A 166 -31.62 -30.93 -2.11
N PRO A 167 -31.91 -30.53 -3.36
CA PRO A 167 -33.12 -30.96 -4.05
C PRO A 167 -33.24 -32.49 -4.16
N GLY A 168 -34.44 -33.00 -3.89
CA GLY A 168 -34.73 -34.44 -3.96
C GLY A 168 -34.26 -35.26 -2.76
N THR A 169 -33.83 -34.62 -1.68
CA THR A 169 -33.40 -35.28 -0.44
C THR A 169 -33.88 -34.53 0.80
N ASP A 170 -33.82 -35.18 1.97
CA ASP A 170 -34.11 -34.56 3.28
C ASP A 170 -32.87 -33.88 3.92
N TYR A 171 -31.81 -33.71 3.12
CA TYR A 171 -30.53 -33.17 3.57
C TYR A 171 -30.40 -31.68 3.24
N ARG A 172 -29.78 -30.97 4.17
CA ARG A 172 -29.39 -29.56 4.03
C ARG A 172 -27.91 -29.44 4.31
N ILE A 173 -27.21 -28.59 3.57
CA ILE A 173 -25.80 -28.29 3.82
C ILE A 173 -25.58 -26.83 4.16
N LYS A 174 -24.50 -26.55 4.88
CA LYS A 174 -24.01 -25.20 5.14
C LYS A 174 -22.50 -25.18 5.01
N VAL A 175 -21.99 -24.33 4.14
CA VAL A 175 -20.54 -24.10 4.00
C VAL A 175 -20.06 -23.26 5.17
N VAL A 176 -19.14 -23.79 5.98
CA VAL A 176 -18.70 -23.13 7.22
C VAL A 176 -17.23 -22.77 7.27
N SER A 177 -16.38 -23.40 6.46
CA SER A 177 -14.95 -23.03 6.37
C SER A 177 -14.42 -23.31 4.97
N PHE A 178 -13.44 -22.53 4.53
CA PHE A 178 -12.74 -22.72 3.27
C PHE A 178 -11.25 -22.44 3.48
N VAL A 179 -10.41 -23.20 2.80
CA VAL A 179 -8.96 -23.01 2.76
C VAL A 179 -8.52 -23.16 1.32
N SER A 180 -7.85 -22.14 0.78
CA SER A 180 -7.41 -22.11 -0.64
C SER A 180 -6.26 -23.07 -0.94
N ASP A 181 -5.40 -23.34 0.04
CA ASP A 181 -4.29 -24.29 -0.03
C ASP A 181 -4.13 -24.99 1.32
N PHE A 182 -4.69 -26.21 1.43
CA PHE A 182 -4.76 -26.91 2.70
C PHE A 182 -3.48 -27.70 3.01
N GLY A 183 -3.06 -27.64 4.28
CA GLY A 183 -2.17 -28.57 4.94
C GLY A 183 -2.93 -29.47 5.89
N TYR A 184 -2.43 -30.69 6.07
CA TYR A 184 -2.97 -31.64 7.03
C TYR A 184 -1.86 -32.05 7.98
N ASP A 185 -2.11 -31.92 9.28
CA ASP A 185 -1.21 -32.40 10.31
C ASP A 185 -1.67 -33.81 10.74
N PRO A 186 -0.86 -34.86 10.49
CA PRO A 186 -1.23 -36.23 10.84
C PRO A 186 -1.27 -36.50 12.35
N THR A 187 -0.58 -35.70 13.16
CA THR A 187 -0.52 -35.85 14.62
C THR A 187 -1.78 -35.27 15.27
N THR A 188 -2.13 -34.02 14.93
CA THR A 188 -3.33 -33.37 15.48
C THR A 188 -4.60 -33.71 14.71
N LYS A 189 -4.48 -34.29 13.50
CA LYS A 189 -5.57 -34.58 12.56
C LYS A 189 -6.35 -33.33 12.17
N THR A 190 -5.66 -32.19 12.08
CA THR A 190 -6.29 -30.90 11.75
C THR A 190 -5.87 -30.42 10.36
N ILE A 191 -6.74 -29.60 9.77
CA ILE A 191 -6.47 -28.91 8.51
C ILE A 191 -6.12 -27.46 8.81
N PHE A 192 -5.07 -26.96 8.16
CA PHE A 192 -4.59 -25.58 8.33
C PHE A 192 -4.26 -24.94 6.97
N PRO A 193 -4.31 -23.61 6.84
CA PRO A 193 -3.90 -22.92 5.61
C PRO A 193 -2.38 -22.92 5.46
N LYS A 194 -1.86 -23.37 4.30
CA LYS A 194 -0.44 -23.29 3.95
C LYS A 194 -0.06 -21.98 3.29
N SER A 195 -0.91 -21.49 2.40
CA SER A 195 -0.69 -20.27 1.63
C SER A 195 -2.03 -19.60 1.27
N ALA A 196 -1.95 -18.36 0.76
CA ALA A 196 -3.10 -17.65 0.22
C ALA A 196 -3.38 -18.00 -1.25
N GLU A 197 -2.54 -18.82 -1.87
CA GLU A 197 -2.73 -19.28 -3.24
C GLU A 197 -3.82 -20.36 -3.30
N HIS A 198 -4.44 -20.50 -4.47
CA HIS A 198 -5.58 -21.41 -4.67
C HIS A 198 -5.15 -22.78 -5.21
N ASN A 199 -4.02 -23.29 -4.74
CA ASN A 199 -3.37 -24.48 -5.28
C ASN A 199 -4.03 -25.79 -4.86
N ASN A 200 -4.55 -25.84 -3.62
CA ASN A 200 -5.11 -27.05 -3.06
C ASN A 200 -6.34 -26.76 -2.19
N PRO A 201 -7.49 -26.44 -2.79
CA PRO A 201 -8.65 -25.97 -2.04
C PRO A 201 -9.36 -27.08 -1.26
N ALA A 202 -9.78 -26.77 -0.04
CA ALA A 202 -10.62 -27.62 0.79
C ALA A 202 -11.75 -26.81 1.42
N ILE A 203 -12.89 -27.47 1.66
CA ILE A 203 -14.07 -26.83 2.22
C ILE A 203 -14.67 -27.69 3.32
N ASN A 204 -15.05 -27.07 4.42
CA ASN A 204 -15.76 -27.72 5.52
C ASN A 204 -17.25 -27.41 5.41
N VAL A 205 -18.06 -28.46 5.47
CA VAL A 205 -19.50 -28.38 5.28
C VAL A 205 -20.17 -29.00 6.48
N GLU A 206 -21.15 -28.32 7.07
CA GLU A 206 -22.08 -28.93 8.01
C GLU A 206 -23.26 -29.51 7.24
N ILE A 207 -23.58 -30.77 7.53
CA ILE A 207 -24.69 -31.50 6.90
C ILE A 207 -25.76 -31.72 7.97
N TYR A 208 -27.00 -31.43 7.60
CA TYR A 208 -28.18 -31.53 8.45
C TYR A 208 -29.18 -32.50 7.82
N LYS A 209 -29.87 -33.28 8.65
CA LYS A 209 -31.01 -34.12 8.25
C LYS A 209 -32.18 -33.78 9.18
N ASN A 210 -33.34 -33.43 8.62
CA ASN A 210 -34.51 -33.01 9.41
C ASN A 210 -34.19 -31.93 10.46
N GLY A 211 -33.30 -30.98 10.11
CA GLY A 211 -32.87 -29.89 10.98
C GLY A 211 -31.82 -30.21 12.04
N LYS A 212 -31.39 -31.48 12.19
CA LYS A 212 -30.32 -31.87 13.13
C LYS A 212 -28.98 -32.02 12.41
N PRO A 213 -27.85 -31.52 12.96
CA PRO A 213 -26.54 -31.74 12.37
C PRO A 213 -26.17 -33.23 12.45
N VAL A 214 -25.79 -33.82 11.31
CA VAL A 214 -25.43 -35.23 11.20
C VAL A 214 -23.95 -35.44 10.87
N ALA A 215 -23.31 -34.50 10.18
CA ALA A 215 -21.90 -34.58 9.83
C ALA A 215 -21.27 -33.21 9.63
N ARG A 216 -19.94 -33.14 9.74
CA ARG A 216 -19.15 -31.95 9.42
C ARG A 216 -17.87 -32.26 8.64
N PRO A 217 -17.97 -32.89 7.45
CA PRO A 217 -16.79 -33.33 6.71
C PRO A 217 -15.99 -32.17 6.13
N TRP A 218 -14.70 -32.42 5.93
CA TRP A 218 -13.88 -31.69 4.98
C TRP A 218 -13.95 -32.37 3.63
N LEU A 219 -14.15 -31.58 2.58
CA LEU A 219 -14.18 -32.00 1.19
C LEU A 219 -13.03 -31.35 0.46
N PHE A 220 -12.36 -32.11 -0.40
CA PHE A 220 -11.11 -31.70 -1.03
C PHE A 220 -11.27 -31.60 -2.54
N TYR A 221 -10.96 -30.43 -3.10
CA TYR A 221 -11.20 -30.15 -4.51
C TYR A 221 -10.35 -31.03 -5.43
N ASN A 222 -9.04 -31.10 -5.17
CA ASN A 222 -8.09 -31.89 -5.96
C ASN A 222 -8.11 -33.40 -5.64
N TYR A 223 -8.83 -33.80 -4.59
CA TYR A 223 -8.96 -35.18 -4.15
C TYR A 223 -10.44 -35.57 -4.10
N ALA A 224 -11.14 -35.36 -5.21
CA ALA A 224 -12.58 -35.62 -5.32
C ALA A 224 -12.98 -37.10 -5.12
N ASP A 225 -11.99 -38.01 -5.08
CA ASP A 225 -12.15 -39.43 -4.77
C ASP A 225 -12.07 -39.73 -3.27
N LEU A 226 -11.66 -38.75 -2.44
CA LEU A 226 -11.82 -38.80 -0.99
C LEU A 226 -13.27 -38.41 -0.67
N PHE A 227 -14.15 -39.39 -0.78
CA PHE A 227 -15.59 -39.19 -0.57
C PHE A 227 -15.92 -38.96 0.91
N ALA A 228 -16.83 -38.02 1.17
CA ALA A 228 -17.51 -37.95 2.45
C ALA A 228 -18.88 -38.60 2.30
N GLN A 229 -19.01 -39.83 2.80
CA GLN A 229 -20.30 -40.48 2.91
C GLN A 229 -21.18 -39.69 3.89
N ILE A 230 -22.38 -39.33 3.45
CA ILE A 230 -23.36 -38.68 4.32
C ILE A 230 -23.96 -39.76 5.24
N PRO A 231 -23.93 -39.56 6.57
CA PRO A 231 -24.49 -40.54 7.51
C PRO A 231 -25.96 -40.90 7.20
N ASP A 232 -26.28 -42.17 7.40
CA ASP A 232 -27.61 -42.75 7.16
C ASP A 232 -28.13 -42.51 5.74
N SER A 233 -27.23 -42.53 4.74
CA SER A 233 -27.56 -42.44 3.32
C SER A 233 -26.63 -43.28 2.44
N ASP A 234 -27.11 -43.56 1.22
CA ASP A 234 -26.31 -44.09 0.10
C ASP A 234 -25.72 -42.94 -0.75
N TYR A 235 -25.49 -41.76 -0.16
CA TYR A 235 -24.96 -40.60 -0.88
C TYR A 235 -23.57 -40.17 -0.37
N GLU A 236 -22.71 -39.79 -1.32
CA GLU A 236 -21.43 -39.16 -1.12
C GLU A 236 -21.50 -37.70 -1.60
N LEU A 237 -21.03 -36.78 -0.76
CA LEU A 237 -20.92 -35.37 -1.13
C LEU A 237 -19.54 -35.08 -1.69
N VAL A 238 -19.47 -34.50 -2.88
CA VAL A 238 -18.23 -34.16 -3.56
C VAL A 238 -18.16 -32.66 -3.83
N PHE A 239 -17.04 -32.04 -3.47
CA PHE A 239 -16.73 -30.65 -3.80
C PHE A 239 -16.12 -30.56 -5.21
N ARG A 240 -16.79 -29.86 -6.13
CA ARG A 240 -16.46 -29.86 -7.57
C ARG A 240 -15.97 -28.54 -8.14
N GLY A 241 -16.22 -27.43 -7.45
CA GLY A 241 -16.00 -26.08 -7.99
C GLY A 241 -16.28 -25.02 -6.94
N TYR A 242 -15.76 -23.82 -7.11
CA TYR A 242 -16.15 -22.67 -6.28
C TYR A 242 -15.96 -21.37 -7.03
N LYS A 243 -16.72 -20.37 -6.60
CA LYS A 243 -16.56 -18.98 -7.02
C LYS A 243 -15.95 -18.20 -5.86
N GLY A 244 -14.73 -17.72 -6.06
CA GLY A 244 -14.04 -16.90 -5.08
C GLY A 244 -14.68 -15.52 -4.86
N ILE A 245 -14.35 -14.88 -3.73
CA ILE A 245 -14.66 -13.47 -3.49
C ILE A 245 -13.43 -12.65 -3.87
N VAL A 246 -13.57 -11.74 -4.82
CA VAL A 246 -12.48 -10.85 -5.22
C VAL A 246 -12.36 -9.70 -4.22
N TYR A 247 -11.14 -9.29 -3.92
CA TYR A 247 -10.84 -8.14 -3.08
C TYR A 247 -9.89 -7.17 -3.78
N THR A 248 -9.91 -5.93 -3.30
CA THR A 248 -8.90 -4.93 -3.60
C THR A 248 -7.97 -4.74 -2.41
N GLY A 249 -6.66 -4.75 -2.66
CA GLY A 249 -5.64 -4.55 -1.64
C GLY A 249 -5.27 -3.08 -1.55
N LEU A 250 -5.60 -2.43 -0.43
CA LEU A 250 -5.31 -1.02 -0.21
C LEU A 250 -4.18 -0.87 0.81
N SER A 251 -3.20 -0.03 0.45
CA SER A 251 -2.19 0.46 1.39
C SER A 251 -2.64 1.79 1.97
N ILE A 252 -2.60 1.90 3.29
CA ILE A 252 -3.06 3.07 4.03
C ILE A 252 -1.83 3.70 4.66
N ASN A 253 -1.53 4.92 4.27
CA ASN A 253 -0.31 5.61 4.67
C ASN A 253 -0.64 6.96 5.30
N ARG A 254 0.12 7.33 6.32
CA ARG A 254 0.21 8.70 6.84
C ARG A 254 1.68 9.02 6.99
N ASP A 255 2.12 10.14 6.44
CA ASP A 255 3.48 10.64 6.64
C ASP A 255 3.44 12.16 6.80
N PRO A 256 3.51 12.68 8.05
CA PRO A 256 3.52 14.12 8.30
C PRO A 256 4.87 14.77 7.91
N GLY A 257 5.93 13.98 7.76
CA GLY A 257 7.27 14.44 7.42
C GLY A 257 7.45 14.75 5.94
N THR A 258 6.61 14.18 5.06
CA THR A 258 6.75 14.31 3.59
C THR A 258 6.84 15.77 3.15
N ALA A 259 5.99 16.67 3.67
CA ALA A 259 6.00 18.08 3.28
C ALA A 259 7.32 18.78 3.65
N ILE A 260 7.85 18.49 4.84
CA ILE A 260 9.10 19.07 5.35
C ILE A 260 10.29 18.58 4.51
N VAL A 261 10.29 17.30 4.12
CA VAL A 261 11.29 16.72 3.21
C VAL A 261 11.26 17.44 1.86
N TRP A 262 10.08 17.68 1.27
CA TRP A 262 9.98 18.40 -0.01
C TRP A 262 10.47 19.84 0.06
N ILE A 263 10.18 20.56 1.14
CA ILE A 263 10.72 21.90 1.37
C ILE A 263 12.25 21.84 1.46
N GLY A 264 12.79 20.84 2.17
CA GLY A 264 14.23 20.63 2.31
C GLY A 264 14.89 20.34 0.96
N ALA A 265 14.29 19.46 0.16
CA ALA A 265 14.77 19.15 -1.18
C ALA A 265 14.74 20.38 -2.12
N ALA A 266 13.68 21.19 -2.07
CA ALA A 266 13.59 22.42 -2.86
C ALA A 266 14.67 23.44 -2.44
N LEU A 267 14.84 23.65 -1.13
CA LEU A 267 15.89 24.53 -0.59
C LEU A 267 17.30 24.03 -0.94
N MET A 268 17.50 22.72 -0.99
CA MET A 268 18.78 22.12 -1.41
C MET A 268 19.12 22.51 -2.85
N ILE A 269 18.15 22.40 -3.77
CA ILE A 269 18.34 22.81 -5.17
C ILE A 269 18.70 24.29 -5.24
N ILE A 270 17.96 25.15 -4.53
CA ILE A 270 18.21 26.59 -4.49
C ILE A 270 19.60 26.90 -3.90
N GLY A 271 19.96 26.28 -2.78
CA GLY A 271 21.26 26.47 -2.12
C GLY A 271 22.43 26.07 -3.01
N CYS A 272 22.30 24.93 -3.71
CA CYS A 272 23.27 24.49 -4.71
C CYS A 272 23.40 25.50 -5.85
N CYS A 273 22.29 25.98 -6.43
CA CYS A 273 22.32 27.02 -7.45
C CYS A 273 23.01 28.29 -6.94
N MET A 274 22.69 28.76 -5.73
CA MET A 274 23.34 29.92 -5.14
C MET A 274 24.85 29.71 -4.96
N ALA A 275 25.26 28.55 -4.46
CA ALA A 275 26.68 28.21 -4.27
C ALA A 275 27.47 28.12 -5.60
N PHE A 276 26.81 27.68 -6.69
CA PHE A 276 27.45 27.57 -7.99
C PHE A 276 27.43 28.85 -8.83
N PHE A 277 26.40 29.69 -8.70
CA PHE A 277 26.20 30.85 -9.59
C PHE A 277 26.46 32.21 -8.93
N ILE A 278 26.49 32.29 -7.58
CA ILE A 278 26.83 33.53 -6.89
C ILE A 278 28.33 33.53 -6.56
N PHE A 279 29.10 34.34 -7.29
CA PHE A 279 30.53 34.47 -7.09
C PHE A 279 30.86 35.67 -6.21
N HIS A 280 31.80 35.48 -5.28
CA HIS A 280 32.28 36.58 -4.44
C HIS A 280 33.43 37.29 -5.11
N LYS A 281 33.19 38.56 -5.39
CA LYS A 281 34.19 39.54 -5.79
C LYS A 281 34.66 40.24 -4.53
N ARG A 282 35.96 40.23 -4.27
CA ARG A 282 36.59 41.15 -3.31
C ARG A 282 37.39 42.14 -4.13
N ILE A 283 37.14 43.42 -3.92
CA ILE A 283 37.90 44.51 -4.54
C ILE A 283 38.51 45.30 -3.39
N TRP A 284 39.81 45.57 -3.50
CA TRP A 284 40.57 46.42 -2.60
C TRP A 284 41.04 47.63 -3.38
N MET A 285 40.92 48.80 -2.75
CA MET A 285 41.42 50.05 -3.29
C MET A 285 42.36 50.66 -2.25
N TYR A 286 43.59 50.93 -2.66
CA TYR A 286 44.60 51.59 -1.85
C TYR A 286 44.93 52.94 -2.46
N VAL A 287 44.64 54.02 -1.73
CA VAL A 287 44.83 55.40 -2.19
C VAL A 287 46.00 56.01 -1.44
N ARG A 288 46.99 56.51 -2.18
CA ARG A 288 48.17 57.20 -1.63
C ARG A 288 48.26 58.60 -2.23
N LYS A 289 48.30 59.62 -1.35
CA LYS A 289 48.43 61.01 -1.78
C LYS A 289 49.91 61.44 -1.75
N ASN A 290 50.42 61.86 -2.89
CA ASN A 290 51.72 62.52 -3.04
C ASN A 290 51.53 64.04 -3.20
N ARG A 291 52.62 64.82 -3.13
CA ARG A 291 52.57 66.30 -3.06
C ARG A 291 51.75 66.96 -4.18
N ASN A 292 51.73 66.40 -5.40
CA ASN A 292 50.98 66.92 -6.55
C ASN A 292 50.06 65.88 -7.23
N GLU A 293 50.06 64.62 -6.80
CA GLU A 293 49.34 63.53 -7.49
C GLU A 293 48.70 62.58 -6.45
N THR A 294 47.59 61.95 -6.82
CA THR A 294 46.95 60.91 -6.01
C THR A 294 47.04 59.59 -6.77
N GLU A 295 47.81 58.65 -6.23
CA GLU A 295 47.96 57.30 -6.76
C GLU A 295 46.85 56.41 -6.19
N VAL A 296 46.15 55.70 -7.06
CA VAL A 296 45.11 54.73 -6.68
C VAL A 296 45.50 53.36 -7.21
N HIS A 297 45.82 52.43 -6.31
CA HIS A 297 46.02 51.03 -6.65
C HIS A 297 44.71 50.28 -6.42
N LEU A 298 44.22 49.61 -7.47
CA LEU A 298 43.01 48.81 -7.42
C LEU A 298 43.38 47.35 -7.67
N GLY A 299 42.96 46.46 -6.77
CA GLY A 299 43.22 45.03 -6.85
C GLY A 299 41.96 44.25 -6.52
N GLY A 300 41.85 43.02 -7.04
CA GLY A 300 40.67 42.21 -6.78
C GLY A 300 40.95 40.72 -6.78
N MET A 301 40.08 39.97 -6.10
CA MET A 301 40.10 38.51 -6.06
C MET A 301 38.68 37.98 -6.28
N ILE A 302 38.57 37.05 -7.22
CA ILE A 302 37.36 36.28 -7.49
C ILE A 302 37.72 34.81 -7.61
N ASN A 303 36.89 33.93 -7.03
CA ASN A 303 37.16 32.49 -7.03
C ASN A 303 36.80 31.80 -8.36
N LYS A 304 35.88 32.37 -9.13
CA LYS A 304 35.34 31.80 -10.38
C LYS A 304 35.03 32.94 -11.37
N ASN A 305 35.09 32.66 -12.67
CA ASN A 305 34.88 33.66 -13.75
C ASN A 305 35.81 34.89 -13.68
N LYS A 306 37.13 34.63 -13.66
CA LYS A 306 38.18 35.67 -13.60
C LYS A 306 38.12 36.64 -14.79
N PHE A 307 37.79 36.14 -15.98
CA PHE A 307 37.78 36.93 -17.22
C PHE A 307 36.70 38.03 -17.20
N THR A 308 35.46 37.73 -16.80
CA THR A 308 34.41 38.76 -16.68
C THR A 308 34.75 39.76 -15.57
N PHE A 309 35.34 39.30 -14.46
CA PHE A 309 35.74 40.18 -13.37
C PHE A 309 36.88 41.13 -13.76
N GLU A 310 37.86 40.67 -14.54
CA GLU A 310 38.93 41.52 -15.07
C GLU A 310 38.36 42.64 -15.92
N ARG A 311 37.40 42.34 -16.81
CA ARG A 311 36.72 43.36 -17.63
C ARG A 311 35.97 44.38 -16.77
N GLU A 312 35.20 43.93 -15.78
CA GLU A 312 34.51 44.84 -14.85
C GLU A 312 35.51 45.69 -14.03
N LEU A 313 36.65 45.12 -13.63
CA LEU A 313 37.68 45.85 -12.88
C LEU A 313 38.30 46.96 -13.76
N LEU A 314 38.54 46.67 -15.03
CA LEU A 314 39.02 47.65 -16.00
C LEU A 314 37.98 48.75 -16.27
N GLU A 315 36.70 48.40 -16.41
CA GLU A 315 35.61 49.39 -16.52
C GLU A 315 35.56 50.32 -15.30
N ILE A 316 35.75 49.80 -14.09
CA ILE A 316 35.84 50.62 -12.87
C ILE A 316 37.06 51.54 -12.93
N VAL A 317 38.23 51.04 -13.34
CA VAL A 317 39.45 51.86 -13.48
C VAL A 317 39.25 52.96 -14.52
N GLU A 318 38.63 52.66 -15.66
CA GLU A 318 38.31 53.67 -16.69
C GLU A 318 37.29 54.70 -16.19
N SER A 319 36.30 54.30 -15.40
CA SER A 319 35.31 55.22 -14.81
C SER A 319 35.90 56.18 -13.77
N ILE A 320 36.96 55.76 -13.09
CA ILE A 320 37.73 56.59 -12.15
C ILE A 320 38.76 57.44 -12.92
N GLY A 321 39.15 56.99 -14.12
CA GLY A 321 40.21 57.52 -14.95
C GLY A 321 39.83 58.70 -15.83
N GLY A 322 39.78 59.88 -15.23
CA GLY A 322 40.08 61.13 -15.94
C GLY A 322 41.58 61.44 -16.05
N ILE A 323 42.48 60.53 -15.68
CA ILE A 323 43.93 60.81 -15.56
C ILE A 323 44.76 59.61 -16.08
N LYS A 324 45.85 59.96 -16.80
CA LYS A 324 46.69 59.14 -17.69
C LYS A 324 47.11 57.76 -17.15
N LYS A 325 47.12 56.79 -18.09
CA LYS A 325 47.64 55.42 -17.97
C LYS A 325 49.09 55.34 -17.52
#